data_AF-A0AAD2TPE1-F1
#
_entry.id   AF-A0AAD2TPE1-F1
#
_cell.length_a   1.000
_cell.length_b   1.000
_cell.length_c   1.000
_cell.angle_alpha   90.00
_cell.angle_beta   90.00
_cell.angle_gamma   90.00
#
_symmetry.space_group_name_H-M   'P 1'
#
loop_
_entity.id
_entity.type
_entity.pdbx_description
1 polymer ?
#
loop_
_entity_poly.entity_id
_entity_poly.type
_entity_poly.pdbx_seq_one_letter_code
_entity_poly.pdbx_strand_id
1 'polypeptide(L)' 'MKTKRKKQDPLVEYIKANRKGSREAELENHGRPVSHNRIHVSKKVYNRKRMKADAQRHLPYLFLVA' A
#
# COMPACT_ATOMS: atom_id res chain seq x y z
N MET A 1 -16.73 -32.94 2.16
CA MET A 1 -16.01 -33.65 1.09
C MET A 1 -14.58 -33.12 1.03
N LYS A 2 -13.54 -33.97 1.09
CA LYS A 2 -12.14 -33.53 0.97
C LYS A 2 -11.81 -33.36 -0.51
N THR A 3 -11.53 -32.14 -0.97
CA THR A 3 -11.10 -31.89 -2.34
C THR A 3 -9.66 -32.38 -2.52
N LYS A 4 -9.42 -33.24 -3.52
CA LYS A 4 -8.05 -33.67 -3.87
C LYS A 4 -7.28 -32.46 -4.39
N ARG A 5 -6.14 -32.15 -3.78
CA ARG A 5 -5.22 -31.12 -4.29
C ARG A 5 -4.66 -31.58 -5.64
N LYS A 6 -4.77 -30.74 -6.66
CA LYS A 6 -4.11 -30.99 -7.95
C LYS A 6 -2.59 -30.92 -7.75
N LYS A 7 -1.86 -31.88 -8.31
CA LYS A 7 -0.38 -31.80 -8.35
C LYS A 7 0.00 -30.52 -9.09
N GLN A 8 0.77 -29.66 -8.42
CA GLN A 8 1.32 -28.44 -9.01
C GLN A 8 2.69 -28.77 -9.60
N ASP A 9 3.07 -28.06 -10.66
CA ASP A 9 4.40 -28.15 -11.25
C ASP A 9 5.44 -27.62 -10.24
N PRO A 10 6.51 -28.38 -9.94
CA PRO A 10 7.56 -27.97 -8.99
C PRO A 10 8.20 -26.62 -9.35
N LEU A 11 8.30 -26.27 -10.64
CA LEU A 11 8.84 -24.98 -11.08
C LEU A 11 7.96 -23.81 -10.65
N VAL A 12 6.64 -24.00 -10.75
CA VAL A 12 5.67 -22.97 -10.32
C VAL A 12 5.75 -22.75 -8.82
N GLU A 13 6.01 -23.81 -8.06
CA GLU A 13 6.15 -23.73 -6.60
C GLU A 13 7.43 -22.98 -6.21
N TYR A 14 8.55 -23.29 -6.87
CA TYR A 14 9.82 -22.56 -6.72
C TYR A 14 9.67 -21.07 -7.06
N ILE A 15 9.00 -20.72 -8.16
CA ILE A 15 8.76 -19.33 -8.55
C ILE A 15 7.90 -18.60 -7.50
N LYS A 16 6.86 -19.26 -6.97
CA LYS A 16 6.01 -18.68 -5.92
C LYS A 16 6.77 -18.42 -4.62
N ALA A 17 7.64 -19.35 -4.22
CA ALA A 17 8.49 -19.18 -3.04
C ALA A 17 9.39 -17.95 -3.18
N ASN A 18 10.04 -17.78 -4.34
CA ASN A 18 10.88 -16.61 -4.62
C ASN A 18 10.07 -15.30 -4.64
N ARG A 19 8.89 -15.28 -5.25
CA ARG A 19 7.99 -14.10 -5.23
C ARG A 19 7.59 -13.71 -3.80
N LYS A 20 7.33 -14.70 -2.96
CA LYS A 20 6.97 -14.48 -1.55
C LYS A 20 8.17 -13.95 -0.76
N GLY A 21 9.34 -14.57 -0.89
CA GLY A 21 10.56 -14.11 -0.23
C GLY A 21 10.97 -12.69 -0.65
N SER A 22 10.88 -12.36 -1.94
CA SER A 22 11.14 -10.99 -2.42
C SER A 22 10.20 -9.98 -1.78
N ARG A 23 8.91 -10.31 -1.64
CA ARG A 23 7.92 -9.45 -0.99
C ARG A 23 8.18 -9.29 0.52
N GLU A 24 8.61 -10.35 1.19
CA GLU A 24 8.95 -10.32 2.62
C GLU A 24 10.18 -9.43 2.87
N ALA A 25 11.21 -9.54 2.04
CA ALA A 25 12.38 -8.66 2.11
C ALA A 25 12.04 -7.18 1.88
N GLU A 26 11.12 -6.87 0.95
CA GLU A 26 10.62 -5.50 0.77
C GLU A 26 9.91 -4.99 2.03
N LEU A 27 9.10 -5.84 2.65
CA LEU A 27 8.33 -5.48 3.84
C LEU A 27 9.23 -5.25 5.05
N GLU A 28 10.28 -6.04 5.22
CA GLU A 28 11.29 -5.85 6.28
C GLU A 28 12.03 -4.52 6.12
N ASN A 29 12.49 -4.22 4.90
CA ASN A 29 13.26 -2.99 4.63
C ASN A 29 12.42 -1.71 4.72
N HIS A 30 11.15 -1.74 4.29
CA HIS A 30 10.34 -0.53 4.12
C HIS A 30 9.12 -0.45 5.05
N GLY A 31 8.75 -1.54 5.71
CA GLY A 31 7.54 -1.67 6.53
C GLY A 31 6.22 -1.62 5.74
N ARG A 32 6.27 -1.44 4.42
CA ARG A 32 5.11 -1.36 3.53
C ARG A 32 5.48 -1.74 2.10
N PRO A 33 4.51 -2.20 1.28
CA PRO A 33 4.74 -2.38 -0.16
C PRO A 33 5.23 -1.10 -0.82
N VAL A 34 6.28 -1.21 -1.62
CA VAL A 34 6.87 -0.09 -2.36
C VAL A 34 6.36 -0.10 -3.79
N SER A 35 5.84 1.04 -4.25
CA SER A 35 5.45 1.22 -5.65
C SER A 35 6.58 1.89 -6.45
N HIS A 36 7.34 1.07 -7.18
CA HIS A 36 8.45 1.50 -8.03
C HIS A 36 8.01 2.43 -9.18
N ASN A 37 6.78 2.26 -9.69
CA ASN A 37 6.24 3.07 -10.80
C ASN A 37 5.55 4.36 -10.34
N ARG A 38 5.66 4.72 -9.05
CA ARG A 38 4.98 5.91 -8.53
C ARG A 38 5.65 7.17 -9.07
N ILE A 39 4.86 8.03 -9.69
CA ILE A 39 5.32 9.35 -10.12
C ILE A 39 5.77 10.13 -8.89
N HIS A 40 7.07 10.44 -8.80
CA HIS A 40 7.61 11.27 -7.75
C HIS A 40 7.22 12.72 -7.99
N VAL A 41 6.51 13.31 -7.03
CA VAL A 41 6.15 14.74 -7.07
C VAL A 41 7.22 15.52 -6.30
N SER A 42 7.67 16.64 -6.86
CA SER A 42 8.66 17.47 -6.16
C SER A 42 8.08 18.02 -4.85
N LYS A 43 8.93 18.18 -3.84
CA LYS A 43 8.49 18.66 -2.51
C LYS A 43 7.89 20.08 -2.56
N LYS A 44 8.30 20.89 -3.53
CA LYS A 44 7.85 22.28 -3.72
C LYS A 44 6.52 22.39 -4.44
N VAL A 45 6.10 21.35 -5.18
CA VAL A 45 4.82 21.38 -5.89
C VAL A 45 3.69 21.38 -4.87
N TYR A 46 2.97 22.51 -4.86
CA TYR A 46 1.85 22.73 -3.96
C TYR A 46 0.68 21.81 -4.33
N ASN A 47 0.21 21.01 -3.37
CA ASN A 47 -0.98 20.18 -3.52
C ASN A 47 -2.05 20.64 -2.51
N ARG A 48 -3.04 21.39 -3.02
CA ARG A 48 -4.20 21.92 -2.25
C ARG A 48 -5.01 20.87 -1.48
N LYS A 49 -4.85 19.58 -1.81
CA LYS A 49 -5.58 18.48 -1.16
C LYS A 49 -4.78 17.78 -0.06
N ARG A 50 -3.47 18.01 0.04
CA ARG A 50 -2.60 17.28 0.97
C ARG A 50 -2.74 17.75 2.43
N MET A 51 -3.02 19.04 2.64
CA MET A 51 -3.19 19.65 3.97
C MET A 51 -4.52 20.39 4.05
N LYS A 52 -5.61 19.69 3.77
CA LYS A 52 -6.93 20.26 4.04
C LYS A 52 -7.09 20.41 5.55
N ALA A 53 -7.41 21.61 6.02
CA ALA A 53 -7.62 21.92 7.43
C ALA A 53 -8.64 20.98 8.10
N ASP A 54 -9.62 20.52 7.32
CA ASP A 54 -10.65 19.61 7.76
C ASP A 54 -10.24 18.12 7.79
N ALA A 55 -9.16 17.73 7.11
CA ALA A 55 -8.72 16.33 7.07
C ALA A 55 -8.29 15.80 8.45
N GLN A 56 -7.95 16.69 9.38
CA GLN A 56 -7.57 16.37 10.76
C GLN A 56 -8.64 16.78 11.77
N ARG A 57 -9.85 17.18 11.34
CA ARG A 57 -10.93 17.69 12.21
C ARG A 57 -10.48 18.80 13.19
N HIS A 58 -9.46 19.56 12.83
CA HIS A 58 -8.92 20.64 13.65
C HIS A 58 -9.73 21.94 13.54
N LEU A 59 -10.73 21.98 12.65
CA LEU A 59 -11.62 23.11 12.53
C LEU A 59 -12.71 23.02 13.59
N PRO A 60 -12.89 24.05 14.44
CA PRO A 60 -14.08 24.16 15.27
C PRO A 60 -15.26 24.43 14.34
N TYR A 61 -16.09 23.41 14.11
CA TYR A 61 -17.37 23.58 13.42
C TYR A 61 -18.31 24.37 14.34
N LEU A 62 -18.20 25.71 14.32
CA LEU A 62 -19.02 26.63 15.13
C LEU A 62 -19.90 27.55 14.25
N PHE A 63 -20.34 27.09 13.07
CA PHE A 63 -21.18 27.89 12.17
C PHE A 63 -22.34 27.12 11.53
N LEU A 64 -22.98 26.20 12.27
CA LEU A 64 -24.25 25.58 11.88
C LEU A 64 -25.22 25.47 13.07
N VAL A 65 -25.38 26.55 13.83
CA VAL A 65 -26.56 26.75 14.70
C VAL A 65 -26.99 28.22 14.60
N ALA A 66 -27.83 28.50 13.60
CA ALA A 66 -28.80 29.59 13.56
C ALA A 66 -29.71 29.37 12.33
#